data_AF-A0A4Q7EGY7-F1
#
_entry.id   AF-A0A4Q7EGY7-F1
#
_cell.length_a   1.000
_cell.length_b   1.000
_cell.length_c   1.000
_cell.angle_alpha   90.00
_cell.angle_beta   90.00
_cell.angle_gamma   90.00
#
_symmetry.space_group_name_H-M   'P 1'
#
loop_
_entity.id
_entity.type
_entity.pdbx_description
1 polymer ?
#
loop_
_entity_poly.entity_id
_entity_poly.type
_entity_poly.pdbx_seq_one_letter_code
_entity_poly.pdbx_strand_id
1 'polypeptide(L)'
;MGTWIKETDKAFYLMQGGYWISRLTKYPSTTNPLEQVVNTAALEQWLMRPDGPTAITFSQGTGYPEPEPIPDKPAPPPGQINEDGIIIVKSFEGLRLQAYQDSVGIWTIGYGHTSMAGPPDVYPGMVITEAEADQILRRDLDLFEAGVTRGVTIATNSDQFSAMVSFAFNVGLGAFRDSTLLRKHNAGDFAGAANEFLRWVYAGGQFLPGLERRRKAERALYLSQDYTIYL
;
A
#
# COMPACT_ATOMS: atom_id res chain seq x y z
N MET A 1 4.58 9.34 15.05
CA MET A 1 5.22 10.67 15.21
C MET A 1 4.46 11.63 14.32
N GLY A 2 4.02 12.79 14.83
CA GLY A 2 3.30 13.78 14.03
C GLY A 2 4.18 14.40 12.94
N THR A 3 3.55 15.00 11.94
CA THR A 3 4.27 15.80 10.94
C THR A 3 4.68 17.16 11.52
N TRP A 4 5.59 17.87 10.84
CA TRP A 4 5.97 19.23 11.18
C TRP A 4 6.41 19.98 9.91
N ILE A 5 6.45 21.31 9.93
CA ILE A 5 6.86 22.11 8.78
C ILE A 5 8.31 22.58 8.97
N LYS A 6 9.19 22.33 8.01
CA LYS A 6 10.49 23.02 7.93
C LYS A 6 10.41 24.11 6.88
N GLU A 7 10.82 25.31 7.27
CA GLU A 7 10.98 26.44 6.36
C GLU A 7 12.48 26.70 6.12
N THR A 8 12.84 26.86 4.84
CA THR A 8 14.17 27.29 4.38
C THR A 8 14.04 28.48 3.45
N ASP A 9 15.16 29.10 3.08
CA ASP A 9 15.22 30.15 2.06
C ASP A 9 14.62 29.72 0.71
N LYS A 10 14.60 28.41 0.40
CA LYS A 10 14.10 27.87 -0.88
C LYS A 10 12.68 27.32 -0.85
N ALA A 11 12.20 26.79 0.27
CA ALA A 11 10.93 26.08 0.30
C ALA A 11 10.33 25.93 1.70
N PHE A 12 9.07 25.51 1.71
CA PHE A 12 8.44 24.87 2.85
C PHE A 12 8.40 23.37 2.61
N TYR A 13 8.67 22.58 3.64
CA TYR A 13 8.64 21.12 3.63
C TYR A 13 7.66 20.62 4.67
N LEU A 14 6.76 19.72 4.28
CA LEU A 14 6.05 18.89 5.23
C LEU A 14 6.98 17.73 5.59
N MET A 15 7.41 17.69 6.84
CA MET A 15 8.38 16.74 7.37
C MET A 15 7.68 15.61 8.10
N GLN A 16 8.22 14.40 7.96
CA GLN A 16 7.87 13.23 8.75
C GLN A 16 9.17 12.51 9.14
N GLY A 17 9.44 12.43 10.44
CA GLY A 17 10.75 11.97 10.92
C GLY A 17 11.87 12.92 10.44
N GLY A 18 12.91 12.35 9.82
CA GLY A 18 14.06 13.09 9.28
C GLY A 18 13.93 13.55 7.82
N TYR A 19 12.79 13.28 7.17
CA TYR A 19 12.62 13.46 5.73
C TYR A 19 11.40 14.32 5.38
N TRP A 20 11.35 14.86 4.16
CA TRP A 20 10.16 15.56 3.66
C TRP A 20 9.25 14.66 2.82
N ILE A 21 7.94 14.82 2.98
CA ILE A 21 6.89 14.09 2.24
C ILE A 21 6.12 14.99 1.26
N SER A 22 6.23 16.32 1.42
CA SER A 22 5.72 17.29 0.44
C SER A 22 6.56 18.57 0.48
N ARG A 23 6.70 19.26 -0.66
CA ARG A 23 7.54 20.46 -0.81
C ARG A 23 6.78 21.57 -1.55
N LEU A 24 6.82 22.78 -1.01
CA LEU A 24 6.31 23.99 -1.66
C LEU A 24 7.47 24.94 -1.94
N THR A 25 7.82 25.05 -3.22
CA THR A 25 8.95 25.88 -3.66
C THR A 25 8.59 27.36 -3.59
N LYS A 26 9.52 28.13 -3.04
CA LYS A 26 9.45 29.59 -3.04
C LYS A 26 9.91 30.14 -4.38
N TYR A 27 9.35 31.29 -4.75
CA TYR A 27 9.71 32.03 -5.95
C TYR A 27 9.80 33.53 -5.65
N PRO A 28 10.54 34.32 -6.44
CA PRO A 28 10.69 35.75 -6.19
C PRO A 28 9.36 36.50 -6.21
N SER A 29 9.20 37.46 -5.29
CA SER A 29 8.07 38.41 -5.32
C SER A 29 8.19 39.34 -6.53
N THR A 30 7.06 39.65 -7.16
CA THR A 30 7.00 40.60 -8.28
C THR A 30 7.08 42.06 -7.83
N THR A 31 6.89 42.34 -6.53
CA THR A 31 6.82 43.69 -5.98
C THR A 31 8.01 44.04 -5.09
N ASN A 32 8.74 43.05 -4.56
CA ASN A 32 9.93 43.28 -3.75
C ASN A 32 11.01 42.22 -4.07
N PRO A 33 12.15 42.60 -4.67
CA PRO A 33 13.19 41.64 -5.05
C PRO A 33 13.90 40.97 -3.86
N LEU A 34 13.74 41.48 -2.64
CA LEU A 34 14.27 40.88 -1.42
C LEU A 34 13.32 39.85 -0.80
N GLU A 35 12.11 39.70 -1.35
CA GLU A 35 11.09 38.79 -0.84
C GLU A 35 10.93 37.55 -1.71
N GLN A 36 10.53 36.47 -1.04
CA GLN A 36 10.12 35.22 -1.66
C GLN A 36 8.67 34.94 -1.31
N VAL A 37 7.91 34.41 -2.26
CA VAL A 37 6.51 34.04 -2.14
C VAL A 37 6.38 32.53 -2.33
N VAL A 38 5.39 31.93 -1.67
CA VAL A 38 5.03 30.52 -1.85
C VAL A 38 3.53 30.42 -2.15
N ASN A 39 3.14 29.49 -3.00
CA ASN A 39 1.72 29.18 -3.20
C ASN A 39 1.22 28.32 -2.03
N THR A 40 0.26 28.85 -1.28
CA THR A 40 -0.27 28.22 -0.07
C THR A 40 -1.46 27.28 -0.32
N ALA A 41 -1.89 27.06 -1.56
CA ALA A 41 -3.03 26.20 -1.86
C ALA A 41 -2.87 24.78 -1.29
N ALA A 42 -1.65 24.25 -1.26
CA ALA A 42 -1.34 22.94 -0.70
C ALA A 42 -1.11 22.95 0.83
N LEU A 43 -0.91 24.11 1.45
CA LEU A 43 -0.75 24.23 2.91
C LEU A 43 -2.04 23.88 3.65
N GLU A 44 -3.20 24.24 3.10
CA GLU A 44 -4.50 23.84 3.65
C GLU A 44 -4.61 22.31 3.73
N GLN A 45 -4.18 21.60 2.68
CA GLN A 45 -4.18 20.15 2.66
C GLN A 45 -3.26 19.55 3.72
N TRP A 46 -2.11 20.19 4.01
CA TRP A 46 -1.20 19.73 5.05
C TRP A 46 -1.81 19.88 6.46
N LEU A 47 -2.44 21.02 6.74
CA LEU A 47 -3.03 21.32 8.05
C LEU A 47 -4.27 20.47 8.36
N MET A 48 -5.02 20.08 7.33
CA MET A 48 -6.22 19.25 7.48
C MET A 48 -5.92 17.75 7.60
N ARG A 49 -4.66 17.33 7.54
CA ARG A 49 -4.31 15.91 7.72
C ARG A 49 -4.63 15.44 9.14
N PRO A 50 -5.02 14.16 9.33
CA PRO A 50 -5.18 13.59 10.67
C PRO A 50 -3.89 13.66 11.52
N ASP A 51 -2.73 13.57 10.88
CA ASP A 51 -1.39 13.72 11.46
C ASP A 51 -0.77 15.10 11.17
N GLY A 52 -1.61 16.10 10.94
CA GLY A 52 -1.23 17.44 10.50
C GLY A 52 -0.14 18.09 11.36
N PRO A 53 0.64 19.03 10.78
CA PRO A 53 1.85 19.50 11.41
C PRO A 53 1.55 20.30 12.68
N THR A 54 2.16 19.91 13.79
CA THR A 54 1.96 20.59 15.09
C THR A 54 3.06 21.58 15.44
N ALA A 55 4.10 21.67 14.60
CA ALA A 55 5.23 22.56 14.78
C ALA A 55 5.73 23.08 13.44
N ILE A 56 6.37 24.25 13.46
CA ILE A 56 7.12 24.82 12.35
C ILE A 56 8.50 25.24 12.83
N THR A 57 9.54 24.94 12.05
CA THR A 57 10.88 25.50 12.27
C THR A 57 11.24 26.46 11.15
N PHE A 58 11.96 27.52 11.51
CA PHE A 58 12.49 28.52 10.59
C PHE A 58 14.01 28.42 10.57
N SER A 59 14.60 28.42 9.38
CA SER A 59 16.06 28.37 9.24
C SER A 59 16.64 29.79 9.32
N GLN A 60 17.47 30.07 10.32
CA GLN A 60 18.24 31.31 10.38
C GLN A 60 19.48 31.22 9.46
N GLY A 61 19.27 31.21 8.14
CA GLY A 61 20.34 31.08 7.14
C GLY A 61 19.91 30.40 5.84
N THR A 62 20.86 29.92 5.04
CA THR A 62 20.64 29.34 3.70
C THR A 62 19.96 27.97 3.69
N GLY A 63 19.50 27.46 4.83
CA GLY A 63 18.79 26.18 4.91
C GLY A 63 19.57 24.94 4.46
N TYR A 64 20.89 25.04 4.24
CA TYR A 64 21.71 23.94 3.70
C TYR A 64 22.26 22.98 4.79
N PRO A 65 22.28 21.66 4.53
CA PRO A 65 21.66 20.98 3.39
C PRO A 65 20.14 21.00 3.48
N GLU A 66 19.50 21.12 2.31
CA GLU A 66 18.04 20.97 2.21
C GLU A 66 17.62 19.57 2.68
N PRO A 67 16.45 19.43 3.31
CA PRO A 67 15.95 18.12 3.73
C PRO A 67 15.86 17.16 2.55
N GLU A 68 16.17 15.88 2.81
CA GLU A 68 16.00 14.83 1.82
C GLU A 68 14.54 14.39 1.76
N PRO A 69 14.04 14.03 0.55
CA PRO A 69 12.72 13.41 0.46
C PRO A 69 12.69 12.14 1.29
N ILE A 70 11.51 11.73 1.73
CA ILE A 70 11.36 10.41 2.31
C ILE A 70 11.92 9.41 1.29
N PRO A 71 12.87 8.54 1.67
CA PRO A 71 13.42 7.60 0.73
C PRO A 71 12.25 6.80 0.18
N ASP A 72 12.24 6.62 -1.14
CA ASP A 72 11.33 5.64 -1.72
C ASP A 72 11.56 4.33 -0.97
N LYS A 73 10.47 3.69 -0.52
CA LYS A 73 10.57 2.33 0.01
C LYS A 73 11.36 1.53 -1.03
N PRO A 74 12.41 0.78 -0.64
CA PRO A 74 13.20 0.05 -1.61
C PRO A 74 12.24 -0.75 -2.47
N ALA A 75 12.18 -0.39 -3.75
CA ALA A 75 11.23 -1.01 -4.66
C ALA A 75 11.60 -2.50 -4.72
N PRO A 76 10.63 -3.41 -4.50
CA PRO A 76 10.90 -4.82 -4.69
C PRO A 76 11.33 -5.04 -6.16
N PRO A 77 12.03 -6.15 -6.46
CA PRO A 77 12.25 -6.57 -7.84
C PRO A 77 10.95 -6.47 -8.66
N PRO A 78 11.02 -6.06 -9.94
CA PRO A 78 9.83 -6.02 -10.79
C PRO A 78 9.07 -7.33 -10.74
N GLY A 79 7.75 -7.25 -10.50
CA GLY A 79 6.89 -8.42 -10.38
C GLY A 79 6.81 -9.01 -8.97
N GLN A 80 7.40 -8.39 -7.94
CA GLN A 80 7.24 -8.80 -6.55
C GLN A 80 6.43 -7.80 -5.72
N ILE A 81 5.67 -8.33 -4.76
CA ILE A 81 4.92 -7.55 -3.77
C ILE A 81 5.89 -6.84 -2.81
N ASN A 82 5.53 -5.62 -2.39
CA ASN A 82 6.25 -4.90 -1.36
C ASN A 82 5.78 -5.32 0.06
N GLU A 83 6.51 -4.87 1.08
CA GLU A 83 6.17 -5.22 2.47
C GLU A 83 4.80 -4.71 2.92
N ASP A 84 4.30 -3.59 2.36
CA ASP A 84 2.95 -3.11 2.68
C ASP A 84 1.87 -4.06 2.18
N GLY A 85 2.02 -4.57 0.95
CA GLY A 85 1.12 -5.57 0.40
C GLY A 85 1.14 -6.85 1.23
N ILE A 86 2.31 -7.28 1.70
CA ILE A 86 2.46 -8.43 2.59
C ILE A 86 1.72 -8.18 3.91
N ILE A 87 1.88 -7.00 4.51
CA ILE A 87 1.18 -6.62 5.75
C ILE A 87 -0.34 -6.71 5.54
N ILE A 88 -0.87 -6.13 4.45
CA ILE A 88 -2.30 -6.22 4.14
C ILE A 88 -2.76 -7.69 4.05
N VAL A 89 -2.05 -8.52 3.28
CA VAL A 89 -2.41 -9.94 3.15
C VAL A 89 -2.41 -10.62 4.53
N LYS A 90 -1.32 -10.50 5.29
CA LYS A 90 -1.21 -11.10 6.63
C LYS A 90 -2.32 -10.66 7.58
N SER A 91 -2.66 -9.37 7.59
CA SER A 91 -3.70 -8.81 8.46
C SER A 91 -5.10 -9.37 8.16
N PHE A 92 -5.41 -9.64 6.88
CA PHE A 92 -6.74 -10.13 6.50
C PHE A 92 -6.86 -11.66 6.45
N GLU A 93 -5.79 -12.39 6.14
CA GLU A 93 -5.80 -13.86 6.19
C GLU A 93 -5.71 -14.39 7.62
N GLY A 94 -4.96 -13.70 8.48
CA GLY A 94 -4.71 -14.10 9.86
C GLY A 94 -3.73 -15.27 9.98
N LEU A 95 -3.04 -15.35 11.12
CA LEU A 95 -2.00 -16.37 11.37
C LEU A 95 -2.54 -17.55 12.19
N ARG A 96 -2.33 -18.78 11.70
CA ARG A 96 -2.59 -20.03 12.42
C ARG A 96 -1.37 -20.94 12.38
N LEU A 97 -0.67 -21.02 13.51
CA LEU A 97 0.56 -21.82 13.63
C LEU A 97 0.33 -23.33 13.78
N GLN A 98 -0.91 -23.73 14.08
CA GLN A 98 -1.32 -25.13 14.13
C GLN A 98 -2.33 -25.40 13.01
N ALA A 99 -2.16 -26.51 12.30
CA ALA A 99 -3.08 -26.91 11.25
C ALA A 99 -4.50 -27.10 11.79
N TYR A 100 -5.48 -26.59 11.05
CA TYR A 100 -6.90 -26.66 11.37
C TYR A 100 -7.70 -27.05 10.12
N GLN A 101 -8.91 -27.54 10.32
CA GLN A 101 -9.85 -27.74 9.21
C GLN A 101 -10.69 -26.48 9.02
N ASP A 102 -10.77 -25.99 7.79
CA ASP A 102 -11.66 -24.90 7.44
C ASP A 102 -13.14 -25.33 7.44
N SER A 103 -14.06 -24.42 7.08
CA SER A 103 -15.51 -24.69 7.07
C SER A 103 -15.95 -25.81 6.12
N VAL A 104 -15.09 -26.22 5.18
CA VAL A 104 -15.36 -27.30 4.22
C VAL A 104 -14.51 -28.55 4.46
N GLY A 105 -13.74 -28.58 5.56
CA GLY A 105 -12.99 -29.75 6.01
C GLY A 105 -11.56 -29.87 5.45
N ILE A 106 -11.07 -28.84 4.76
CA ILE A 106 -9.72 -28.84 4.18
C ILE A 106 -8.70 -28.43 5.25
N TRP A 107 -7.58 -29.15 5.32
CA TRP A 107 -6.48 -28.82 6.22
C TRP A 107 -5.75 -27.56 5.76
N THR A 108 -5.69 -26.57 6.66
CA THR A 108 -5.17 -25.24 6.41
C THR A 108 -4.19 -24.82 7.51
N ILE A 109 -3.13 -24.09 7.16
CA ILE A 109 -2.11 -23.61 8.10
C ILE A 109 -1.57 -22.23 7.68
N GLY A 110 -0.88 -21.54 8.59
CA GLY A 110 -0.25 -20.25 8.32
C GLY A 110 -1.28 -19.17 7.98
N TYR A 111 -1.10 -18.53 6.82
CA TYR A 111 -1.97 -17.49 6.27
C TYR A 111 -2.94 -18.04 5.22
N GLY A 112 -3.63 -19.14 5.54
CA GLY A 112 -4.60 -19.76 4.63
C GLY A 112 -4.03 -20.79 3.65
N HIS A 113 -2.81 -21.27 3.86
CA HIS A 113 -2.16 -22.25 3.00
C HIS A 113 -2.82 -23.63 3.10
N THR A 114 -2.99 -24.31 1.96
CA THR A 114 -3.50 -25.68 1.86
C THR A 114 -2.60 -26.49 0.93
N SER A 115 -2.57 -27.83 1.04
CA SER A 115 -1.74 -28.68 0.16
C SER A 115 -2.05 -28.52 -1.33
N MET A 116 -3.22 -27.99 -1.69
CA MET A 116 -3.59 -27.70 -3.08
C MET A 116 -2.82 -26.51 -3.66
N ALA A 117 -2.30 -25.62 -2.81
CA ALA A 117 -1.44 -24.51 -3.20
C ALA A 117 -0.01 -24.97 -3.54
N GLY A 118 0.32 -26.22 -3.22
CA GLY A 118 1.65 -26.80 -3.40
C GLY A 118 2.31 -27.11 -2.05
N PRO A 119 3.64 -27.30 -2.02
CA PRO A 119 4.33 -27.66 -0.80
C PRO A 119 4.41 -26.48 0.20
N PRO A 120 4.32 -26.74 1.52
CA PRO A 120 4.26 -28.07 2.14
C PRO A 120 2.85 -28.69 2.18
N ASP A 121 2.77 -30.02 2.12
CA ASP A 121 1.52 -30.70 2.42
C ASP A 121 1.10 -30.43 3.87
N VAL A 122 -0.14 -29.96 4.05
CA VAL A 122 -0.74 -29.74 5.37
C VAL A 122 -1.38 -31.03 5.86
N TYR A 123 -1.04 -31.43 7.09
CA TYR A 123 -1.54 -32.67 7.70
C TYR A 123 -1.98 -32.43 9.16
N PRO A 124 -2.84 -33.33 9.71
CA PRO A 124 -3.31 -33.21 11.09
C PRO A 124 -2.14 -33.15 12.08
N GLY A 125 -2.15 -32.17 12.98
CA GLY A 125 -1.13 -32.00 14.01
C GLY A 125 0.14 -31.29 13.54
N MET A 126 0.21 -30.83 12.29
CA MET A 126 1.30 -29.97 11.82
C MET A 126 1.33 -28.66 12.63
N VAL A 127 2.54 -28.26 13.04
CA VAL A 127 2.82 -27.01 13.75
C VAL A 127 4.00 -26.33 13.06
N ILE A 128 3.90 -25.02 12.85
CA ILE A 128 4.94 -24.20 12.25
C ILE A 128 5.23 -22.98 13.13
N THR A 129 6.40 -22.38 12.92
CA THR A 129 6.78 -21.08 13.46
C THR A 129 6.22 -19.96 12.59
N GLU A 130 6.19 -18.73 13.13
CA GLU A 130 5.80 -17.54 12.36
C GLU A 130 6.73 -17.33 11.15
N ALA A 131 8.03 -17.59 11.30
CA ALA A 131 9.00 -17.50 10.22
C ALA A 131 8.71 -18.51 9.09
N GLU A 132 8.29 -19.73 9.43
CA GLU A 132 7.86 -20.74 8.45
C GLU A 132 6.54 -20.34 7.78
N ALA A 133 5.58 -19.79 8.53
CA ALA A 133 4.33 -19.27 7.97
C ALA A 133 4.58 -18.14 6.96
N ASP A 134 5.54 -17.25 7.25
CA ASP A 134 5.98 -16.20 6.35
C ASP A 134 6.61 -16.73 5.07
N GLN A 135 7.44 -17.77 5.18
CA GLN A 135 8.06 -18.42 4.02
C GLN A 135 7.02 -19.11 3.14
N ILE A 136 6.04 -19.78 3.76
CA ILE A 136 4.92 -20.41 3.04
C ILE A 136 4.11 -19.34 2.31
N LEU A 137 3.74 -18.25 2.99
CA LEU A 137 3.00 -17.15 2.37
C LEU A 137 3.74 -16.55 1.18
N ARG A 138 5.05 -16.30 1.30
CA ARG A 138 5.85 -15.78 0.17
C ARG A 138 5.82 -16.72 -1.03
N ARG A 139 5.91 -18.04 -0.80
CA ARG A 139 5.80 -19.04 -1.87
C ARG A 139 4.41 -19.06 -2.51
N ASP A 140 3.36 -18.97 -1.71
CA ASP A 140 1.99 -18.92 -2.23
C ASP A 140 1.77 -17.67 -3.10
N LEU A 141 2.37 -16.54 -2.70
CA LEU A 141 2.31 -15.28 -3.42
C LEU A 141 3.00 -15.35 -4.80
N ASP A 142 4.02 -16.18 -5.01
CA ASP A 142 4.73 -16.32 -6.30
C ASP A 142 3.76 -16.57 -7.46
N LEU A 143 2.72 -17.40 -7.23
CA LEU A 143 1.71 -17.70 -8.24
C LEU A 143 0.90 -16.45 -8.61
N PHE A 144 0.52 -15.65 -7.61
CA PHE A 144 -0.29 -14.45 -7.78
C PHE A 144 0.52 -13.30 -8.38
N GLU A 145 1.76 -13.12 -7.93
CA GLU A 145 2.74 -12.20 -8.50
C GLU A 145 2.95 -12.47 -10.00
N ALA A 146 3.18 -13.74 -10.37
CA ALA A 146 3.32 -14.12 -11.78
C ALA A 146 2.01 -13.93 -12.58
N GLY A 147 0.85 -14.14 -11.95
CA GLY A 147 -0.45 -13.90 -12.57
C GLY A 147 -0.73 -12.42 -12.83
N VAL A 148 -0.45 -11.55 -11.85
CA VAL A 148 -0.59 -10.10 -11.96
C VAL A 148 0.39 -9.53 -12.98
N THR A 149 1.66 -9.96 -12.92
CA THR A 149 2.69 -9.57 -13.90
C THR A 149 2.28 -9.86 -15.34
N ARG A 150 1.64 -11.01 -15.61
CA ARG A 150 1.12 -11.36 -16.93
C ARG A 150 -0.11 -10.55 -17.36
N GLY A 151 -0.91 -10.10 -16.39
CA GLY A 151 -2.14 -9.36 -16.65
C GLY A 151 -1.91 -7.86 -16.91
N VAL A 152 -0.87 -7.29 -16.30
CA VAL A 152 -0.53 -5.87 -16.40
C VAL A 152 0.25 -5.60 -17.70
N THR A 153 -0.15 -4.56 -18.44
CA THR A 153 0.44 -4.24 -19.76
C THR A 153 1.03 -2.84 -19.85
N ILE A 154 1.06 -2.10 -18.75
CA ILE A 154 1.60 -0.74 -18.68
C ILE A 154 2.61 -0.62 -17.53
N ALA A 155 3.29 0.51 -17.42
CA ALA A 155 4.14 0.80 -16.27
C ALA A 155 3.29 0.91 -15.00
N THR A 156 3.69 0.16 -13.97
CA THR A 156 2.96 0.02 -12.71
C THR A 156 3.95 0.19 -11.57
N ASN A 157 3.63 1.03 -10.59
CA ASN A 157 4.48 1.20 -9.42
C ASN A 157 4.32 0.03 -8.43
N SER A 158 5.24 -0.07 -7.46
CA SER A 158 5.26 -1.16 -6.48
C SER A 158 3.98 -1.25 -5.65
N ASP A 159 3.41 -0.12 -5.24
CA ASP A 159 2.18 -0.07 -4.44
C ASP A 159 0.95 -0.55 -5.22
N GLN A 160 0.80 -0.09 -6.46
CA GLN A 160 -0.26 -0.53 -7.38
C GLN A 160 -0.16 -2.02 -7.64
N PHE A 161 1.04 -2.52 -7.94
CA PHE A 161 1.29 -3.94 -8.14
C PHE A 161 0.92 -4.73 -6.88
N SER A 162 1.38 -4.27 -5.71
CA SER A 162 1.17 -4.97 -4.44
C SER A 162 -0.29 -5.03 -4.01
N ALA A 163 -1.04 -3.95 -4.23
CA ALA A 163 -2.49 -3.94 -4.01
C ALA A 163 -3.22 -4.90 -4.96
N MET A 164 -2.80 -4.98 -6.23
CA MET A 164 -3.37 -5.94 -7.19
C MET A 164 -3.04 -7.39 -6.84
N VAL A 165 -1.83 -7.67 -6.34
CA VAL A 165 -1.46 -9.01 -5.84
C VAL A 165 -2.29 -9.38 -4.61
N SER A 166 -2.43 -8.49 -3.62
CA SER A 166 -3.26 -8.74 -2.44
C SER A 166 -4.74 -8.99 -2.79
N PHE A 167 -5.25 -8.23 -3.76
CA PHE A 167 -6.59 -8.43 -4.30
C PHE A 167 -6.71 -9.77 -5.02
N ALA A 168 -5.77 -10.10 -5.91
CA ALA A 168 -5.75 -11.36 -6.64
C ALA A 168 -5.63 -12.59 -5.71
N PHE A 169 -4.87 -12.47 -4.62
CA PHE A 169 -4.78 -13.49 -3.57
C PHE A 169 -6.15 -13.76 -2.94
N ASN A 170 -6.95 -12.70 -2.71
CA ASN A 170 -8.28 -12.85 -2.13
C ASN A 170 -9.33 -13.41 -3.09
N VAL A 171 -9.38 -12.89 -4.32
CA VAL A 171 -10.47 -13.20 -5.27
C VAL A 171 -10.11 -14.33 -6.25
N GLY A 172 -8.84 -14.71 -6.30
CA GLY A 172 -8.28 -15.64 -7.27
C GLY A 172 -7.89 -14.99 -8.59
N LEU A 173 -6.92 -15.59 -9.27
CA LEU A 173 -6.36 -15.08 -10.54
C LEU A 173 -7.38 -15.01 -11.69
N GLY A 174 -8.36 -15.92 -11.72
CA GLY A 174 -9.42 -15.89 -12.73
C GLY A 174 -10.27 -14.61 -12.62
N ALA A 175 -10.77 -14.31 -11.41
CA ALA A 175 -11.55 -13.11 -11.16
C ALA A 175 -10.73 -11.83 -11.36
N PHE A 176 -9.46 -11.83 -10.95
CA PHE A 176 -8.55 -10.71 -11.21
C PHE A 176 -8.39 -10.42 -12.71
N ARG A 177 -8.06 -11.44 -13.51
CA ARG A 177 -7.83 -11.29 -14.95
C ARG A 177 -9.05 -10.70 -15.67
N ASP A 178 -10.24 -11.15 -15.28
CA ASP A 178 -11.49 -10.75 -15.94
C ASP A 178 -12.10 -9.47 -15.33
N SER A 179 -11.41 -8.85 -14.35
CA SER A 179 -11.90 -7.70 -13.60
C SER A 179 -11.92 -6.40 -14.40
N THR A 180 -12.91 -5.54 -14.09
CA THR A 180 -12.91 -4.13 -14.54
C THR A 180 -11.73 -3.35 -13.96
N LEU A 181 -11.25 -3.74 -12.79
CA LEU A 181 -10.06 -3.15 -12.15
C LEU A 181 -8.85 -3.25 -13.08
N LEU A 182 -8.49 -4.46 -13.51
CA LEU A 182 -7.35 -4.68 -14.40
C LEU A 182 -7.54 -3.98 -15.76
N ARG A 183 -8.75 -4.03 -16.32
CA ARG A 183 -9.08 -3.34 -17.57
C ARG A 183 -8.85 -1.83 -17.47
N LYS A 184 -9.31 -1.19 -16.39
CA LYS A 184 -9.10 0.25 -16.16
C LYS A 184 -7.63 0.57 -15.90
N HIS A 185 -6.93 -0.27 -15.12
CA HIS A 185 -5.50 -0.13 -14.88
C HIS A 185 -4.74 -0.10 -16.20
N ASN A 186 -4.92 -1.12 -17.05
CA ASN A 186 -4.23 -1.21 -18.35
C ASN A 186 -4.64 -0.11 -19.35
N ALA A 187 -5.79 0.53 -19.14
CA ALA A 187 -6.21 1.71 -19.90
C ALA A 187 -5.59 3.04 -19.38
N GLY A 188 -4.78 2.99 -18.32
CA GLY A 188 -4.21 4.17 -17.66
C GLY A 188 -5.19 4.93 -16.75
N ASP A 189 -6.41 4.43 -16.57
CA ASP A 189 -7.40 5.01 -15.66
C ASP A 189 -7.15 4.53 -14.22
N PHE A 190 -6.07 5.03 -13.61
CA PHE A 190 -5.66 4.60 -12.27
C PHE A 190 -6.69 4.99 -11.19
N ALA A 191 -7.29 6.17 -11.29
CA ALA A 191 -8.32 6.60 -10.35
C ALA A 191 -9.58 5.73 -10.45
N GLY A 192 -10.01 5.41 -11.67
CA GLY A 192 -11.12 4.51 -11.91
C GLY A 192 -10.81 3.07 -11.45
N ALA A 193 -9.59 2.57 -11.69
CA ALA A 193 -9.15 1.26 -11.22
C ALA A 193 -9.16 1.17 -9.69
N ALA A 194 -8.66 2.20 -9.00
CA ALA A 194 -8.68 2.28 -7.53
C ALA A 194 -10.11 2.18 -6.96
N ASN A 195 -11.10 2.75 -7.64
CA ASN A 195 -12.50 2.66 -7.20
C ASN A 195 -13.12 1.28 -7.47
N GLU A 196 -12.58 0.48 -8.38
CA GLU A 196 -13.10 -0.87 -8.64
C GLU A 196 -12.84 -1.83 -7.48
N PHE A 197 -11.81 -1.63 -6.65
CA PHE A 197 -11.60 -2.43 -5.43
C PHE A 197 -12.88 -2.46 -4.57
N LEU A 198 -13.53 -1.31 -4.38
CA LEU A 198 -14.71 -1.16 -3.53
C LEU A 198 -15.96 -1.89 -4.03
N ARG A 199 -15.93 -2.45 -5.25
CA ARG A 199 -17.02 -3.26 -5.80
C ARG A 199 -16.97 -4.72 -5.35
N TRP A 200 -15.82 -5.18 -4.87
CA TRP A 200 -15.56 -6.57 -4.48
C TRP A 200 -15.74 -6.77 -2.97
N VAL A 201 -16.93 -6.43 -2.48
CA VAL A 201 -17.31 -6.43 -1.06
C VAL A 201 -18.44 -7.42 -0.73
N TYR A 202 -18.78 -8.26 -1.70
CA TYR A 202 -19.84 -9.26 -1.59
C TYR A 202 -19.29 -10.67 -1.75
N ALA A 203 -19.77 -11.62 -0.96
CA ALA A 203 -19.56 -13.06 -1.17
C ALA A 203 -20.89 -13.80 -0.99
N GLY A 204 -21.18 -14.76 -1.86
CA GLY A 204 -22.49 -15.45 -1.84
C GLY A 204 -23.69 -14.50 -1.99
N GLY A 205 -23.51 -13.35 -2.65
CA GLY A 205 -24.52 -12.30 -2.78
C GLY A 205 -24.74 -11.44 -1.53
N GLN A 206 -24.02 -11.70 -0.43
CA GLN A 206 -24.13 -10.93 0.81
C GLN A 206 -22.98 -9.95 0.96
N PHE A 207 -23.27 -8.75 1.42
CA PHE A 207 -22.26 -7.75 1.77
C PHE A 207 -21.47 -8.21 3.00
N LEU A 208 -20.14 -8.16 2.91
CA LEU A 208 -19.25 -8.55 4.00
C LEU A 208 -18.42 -7.34 4.46
N PRO A 209 -18.62 -6.83 5.69
CA PRO A 209 -17.85 -5.71 6.23
C PRO A 209 -16.33 -5.95 6.25
N GLY A 210 -15.92 -7.21 6.46
CA GLY A 210 -14.50 -7.61 6.40
C GLY A 210 -13.89 -7.40 5.02
N LEU A 211 -14.62 -7.74 3.94
CA LEU A 211 -14.18 -7.47 2.58
C LEU A 211 -14.15 -5.98 2.29
N GLU A 212 -15.15 -5.21 2.75
CA GLU A 212 -15.14 -3.75 2.58
C GLU A 212 -13.87 -3.11 3.18
N ARG A 213 -13.50 -3.48 4.42
CA ARG A 213 -12.26 -2.98 5.04
C ARG A 213 -11.02 -3.37 4.24
N ARG A 214 -10.93 -4.63 3.78
CA ARG A 214 -9.84 -5.11 2.94
C ARG A 214 -9.71 -4.32 1.64
N ARG A 215 -10.83 -4.11 0.93
CA ARG A 215 -10.86 -3.32 -0.31
C ARG A 215 -10.46 -1.87 -0.09
N LYS A 216 -10.79 -1.27 1.06
CA LYS A 216 -10.35 0.08 1.43
C LYS A 216 -8.84 0.13 1.68
N ALA A 217 -8.28 -0.86 2.38
CA ALA A 217 -6.84 -0.98 2.61
C ALA A 217 -6.07 -1.13 1.28
N GLU A 218 -6.48 -2.06 0.43
CA GLU A 218 -5.86 -2.30 -0.87
C GLU A 218 -5.97 -1.07 -1.78
N ARG A 219 -7.13 -0.40 -1.82
CA ARG A 219 -7.30 0.87 -2.55
C ARG A 219 -6.38 1.97 -2.04
N ALA A 220 -6.24 2.11 -0.73
CA ALA A 220 -5.36 3.10 -0.13
C ALA A 220 -3.90 2.82 -0.51
N LEU A 221 -3.44 1.56 -0.39
CA LEU A 221 -2.11 1.16 -0.87
C LEU A 221 -1.95 1.48 -2.35
N TYR A 222 -2.90 1.08 -3.21
CA TYR A 222 -2.83 1.32 -4.66
C TYR A 222 -2.67 2.82 -5.02
N LEU A 223 -3.20 3.72 -4.19
CA LEU A 223 -3.07 5.18 -4.33
C LEU A 223 -1.87 5.77 -3.58
N SER A 224 -0.99 4.93 -3.03
CA SER A 224 0.13 5.29 -2.16
C SER A 224 -0.30 6.14 -0.95
N GLN A 225 -1.46 5.81 -0.39
CA GLN A 225 -2.05 6.43 0.80
C GLN A 225 -1.88 5.55 2.04
N ASP A 226 -2.09 6.13 3.22
CA ASP A 226 -2.08 5.37 4.47
C ASP A 226 -3.23 4.35 4.50
N TYR A 227 -2.87 3.07 4.40
CA TYR A 227 -3.79 1.94 4.46
C TYR A 227 -4.00 1.41 5.88
N THR A 228 -3.16 1.81 6.84
CA THR A 228 -3.11 1.22 8.19
C THR A 228 -4.38 1.50 9.00
N ILE A 229 -5.10 2.59 8.66
CA ILE A 229 -6.39 2.94 9.25
C ILE A 229 -7.51 1.91 8.96
N TYR A 230 -7.28 0.96 8.05
CA TYR A 230 -8.25 -0.06 7.64
C TYR A 230 -7.90 -1.48 8.11
N LEU A 231 -6.74 -1.67 8.75
CA LEU A 231 -6.30 -2.95 9.33
C LEU A 231 -6.89 -3.13 10.73
#